data_AF-K6IZ65-F1
#
_entry.id   AF-K6IZ65-F1
#
_cell.length_a   1.000
_cell.length_b   1.000
_cell.length_c   1.000
_cell.angle_alpha   90.00
_cell.angle_beta   90.00
_cell.angle_gamma   90.00
#
_symmetry.space_group_name_H-M   'P 1'
#
loop_
_entity.id
_entity.type
_entity.pdbx_description
1 polymer ?
#
loop_
_entity_poly.entity_id
_entity_poly.type
_entity_poly.pdbx_seq_one_letter_code
_entity_poly.pdbx_strand_id
1 'polypeptide(L)'
;MPLSAKDIYLSEASKERPADIKDILERVVMCIHFGGEEPYDAERKAFLEERFTELKCASVDKDLRKIKKKYHHSKKHLKILEKAEDILPD
;
A
#
# COMPACT_ATOMS: atom_id res chain seq x y z
N MET A 1 -17.69 9.32 -1.27
CA MET A 1 -16.40 9.26 -2.00
C MET A 1 -15.61 8.08 -1.46
N PRO A 2 -15.00 7.23 -2.32
CA PRO A 2 -14.08 6.20 -1.85
C PRO A 2 -12.85 6.84 -1.19
N LEU A 3 -12.23 6.14 -0.23
CA LEU A 3 -11.00 6.62 0.42
C LEU A 3 -9.83 6.48 -0.57
N SER A 4 -8.93 7.46 -0.60
CA SER A 4 -7.66 7.33 -1.29
C SER A 4 -6.67 6.46 -0.51
N ALA A 5 -5.59 6.02 -1.16
CA ALA A 5 -4.48 5.32 -0.50
C ALA A 5 -3.96 6.10 0.71
N LYS A 6 -3.76 7.41 0.51
CA LYS A 6 -3.24 8.30 1.56
C LYS A 6 -4.20 8.41 2.74
N ASP A 7 -5.51 8.47 2.50
CA ASP A 7 -6.52 8.51 3.57
C ASP A 7 -6.50 7.23 4.42
N ILE A 8 -6.26 6.08 3.77
CA ILE A 8 -6.07 4.80 4.47
C ILE A 8 -4.86 4.88 5.39
N TYR A 9 -3.68 5.25 4.91
CA TYR A 9 -2.49 5.33 5.76
C TYR A 9 -2.67 6.32 6.91
N LEU A 10 -3.23 7.51 6.67
CA LEU A 10 -3.47 8.50 7.72
C LEU A 10 -4.42 7.99 8.81
N SER A 11 -5.46 7.23 8.46
CA SER A 11 -6.34 6.57 9.45
C SER A 11 -5.57 5.57 10.34
N GLU A 12 -4.48 5.00 9.85
CA GLU A 12 -3.75 3.92 10.52
C GLU A 12 -2.59 4.45 11.33
N ALA A 13 -1.88 5.45 10.80
CA ALA A 13 -0.87 6.20 11.52
C ALA A 13 -1.49 6.94 12.72
N SER A 14 -2.70 7.49 12.57
CA SER A 14 -3.43 8.13 13.67
C SER A 14 -3.99 7.16 14.71
N LYS A 15 -3.96 5.85 14.46
CA LYS A 15 -4.42 4.82 15.40
C LYS A 15 -3.25 4.00 15.96
N GLU A 16 -3.39 3.55 17.19
CA GLU A 16 -2.55 2.48 17.72
C GLU A 16 -2.97 1.16 17.08
N ARG A 17 -2.19 0.74 16.09
CA ARG A 17 -2.39 -0.50 15.33
C ARG A 17 -1.09 -1.29 15.24
N PRO A 18 -1.18 -2.61 15.00
CA PRO A 18 -0.02 -3.44 14.76
C PRO A 18 0.91 -2.86 13.69
N ALA A 19 2.22 -2.99 13.92
CA ALA A 19 3.24 -2.45 13.04
C ALA A 19 3.14 -2.98 11.61
N ASP A 20 2.89 -4.28 11.44
CA ASP A 20 2.76 -4.91 10.12
C ASP A 20 1.56 -4.42 9.30
N ILE A 21 0.50 -3.92 9.95
CA ILE A 21 -0.60 -3.22 9.28
C ILE A 21 -0.14 -1.84 8.81
N LYS A 22 0.60 -1.10 9.63
CA LYS A 22 1.14 0.20 9.23
C LYS A 22 2.10 0.05 8.05
N ASP A 23 3.02 -0.90 8.13
CA ASP A 23 4.05 -1.16 7.12
C ASP A 23 3.44 -1.53 5.76
N ILE A 24 2.47 -2.45 5.73
CA ILE A 24 1.86 -2.85 4.45
C ILE A 24 1.05 -1.71 3.82
N LEU A 25 0.38 -0.90 4.63
CA LEU A 25 -0.43 0.21 4.15
C LEU A 25 0.42 1.38 3.67
N GLU A 26 1.52 1.68 4.35
CA GLU A 26 2.52 2.63 3.86
C GLU A 26 3.05 2.21 2.49
N ARG A 27 3.40 0.93 2.35
CA ARG A 27 3.94 0.39 1.10
C ARG A 27 2.92 0.43 -0.04
N VAL A 28 1.65 0.13 0.22
CA VAL A 28 0.55 0.32 -0.74
C VAL A 28 0.49 1.78 -1.20
N VAL A 29 0.51 2.73 -0.26
CA VAL A 29 0.51 4.17 -0.59
C VAL A 29 1.68 4.55 -1.47
N MET A 30 2.89 4.12 -1.12
CA MET A 30 4.08 4.47 -1.88
C MET A 30 4.10 3.82 -3.28
N CYS A 31 3.62 2.58 -3.41
CA CYS A 31 3.51 1.94 -4.73
C CYS A 31 2.48 2.64 -5.63
N ILE A 32 1.33 3.05 -5.07
CA ILE A 32 0.33 3.83 -5.82
C ILE A 32 0.88 5.22 -6.17
N HIS A 33 1.58 5.87 -5.24
CA HIS A 33 2.17 7.18 -5.44
C HIS A 33 3.14 7.18 -6.63
N PHE A 34 4.13 6.28 -6.62
CA PHE A 34 5.10 6.18 -7.71
C PHE A 34 4.51 5.56 -8.99
N GLY A 35 3.53 4.67 -8.87
CA GLY A 35 2.84 4.06 -10.02
C GLY A 35 2.01 5.07 -10.83
N GLY A 36 1.64 6.20 -10.24
CA GLY A 36 0.95 7.29 -10.92
C GLY A 36 1.88 8.35 -11.53
N GLU A 37 3.19 8.16 -11.49
CA GLU A 37 4.16 9.11 -12.01
C GLU A 37 4.69 8.73 -13.39
N GLU A 38 4.89 9.73 -14.24
CA GLU A 38 5.41 9.55 -15.60
C GLU A 38 6.95 9.59 -15.63
N PRO A 39 7.62 8.64 -16.33
CA PRO A 39 9.06 8.66 -16.54
C PRO A 39 9.42 9.62 -17.68
N TYR A 40 9.30 10.93 -17.44
CA TYR A 40 9.47 11.97 -18.47
C TYR A 40 10.91 12.11 -19.00
N ASP A 41 11.90 11.59 -18.28
CA ASP A 41 13.28 11.46 -18.73
C ASP A 41 13.94 10.17 -18.18
N ALA A 42 15.18 9.92 -18.59
CA ALA A 42 15.93 8.73 -18.22
C ALA A 42 16.29 8.67 -16.73
N GLU A 43 16.54 9.82 -16.09
CA GLU A 43 16.86 9.91 -14.67
C GLU A 43 15.61 9.56 -13.84
N ARG A 44 14.46 10.13 -14.20
CA ARG A 44 13.19 9.83 -13.56
C ARG A 44 12.79 8.38 -13.73
N LYS A 45 13.01 7.81 -14.92
CA LYS A 45 12.77 6.39 -15.16
C LYS A 45 13.60 5.50 -14.21
N ALA A 46 14.91 5.74 -14.13
CA ALA A 46 15.79 4.96 -13.27
C ALA A 46 15.41 5.10 -11.78
N PHE A 47 15.05 6.32 -11.36
CA PHE A 47 14.54 6.56 -10.01
C PHE A 47 13.27 5.73 -9.72
N LEU A 48 12.28 5.74 -10.62
CA LEU A 48 11.03 4.99 -10.44
C LEU A 48 11.28 3.47 -10.37
N GLU A 49 12.14 2.95 -11.24
CA GLU A 49 12.54 1.53 -11.23
C GLU A 49 13.21 1.13 -9.90
N GLU A 50 14.08 1.98 -9.36
CA GLU A 50 14.68 1.79 -8.03
C GLU A 50 13.60 1.79 -6.93
N ARG A 51 12.71 2.79 -6.92
CA ARG A 51 11.63 2.87 -5.93
C ARG A 51 10.73 1.63 -5.97
N PHE A 52 10.33 1.17 -7.16
CA PHE A 52 9.51 -0.05 -7.30
C PHE A 52 10.22 -1.29 -6.77
N THR A 53 11.53 -1.39 -6.96
CA THR A 53 12.36 -2.50 -6.49
C THR A 53 12.51 -2.46 -4.97
N GLU A 54 12.89 -1.32 -4.39
CA GLU A 54 13.05 -1.14 -2.94
C GLU A 54 11.73 -1.40 -2.19
N LEU A 55 10.62 -0.87 -2.70
CA LEU A 55 9.29 -1.04 -2.12
C LEU A 55 8.68 -2.40 -2.42
N LYS A 56 9.29 -3.22 -3.28
CA LYS A 56 8.76 -4.52 -3.71
C LYS A 56 7.33 -4.42 -4.23
N CYS A 57 7.05 -3.41 -5.06
CA CYS A 57 5.70 -3.16 -5.56
C CYS A 57 5.14 -4.34 -6.37
N ALA A 58 6.01 -5.12 -7.02
CA ALA A 58 5.64 -6.34 -7.73
C ALA A 58 5.06 -7.47 -6.83
N SER A 59 5.16 -7.36 -5.51
CA SER A 59 4.58 -8.34 -4.57
C SER A 59 3.68 -7.72 -3.50
N VAL A 60 3.34 -6.44 -3.62
CA VAL A 60 2.58 -5.71 -2.58
C VAL A 60 1.18 -6.28 -2.41
N ASP A 61 0.55 -6.71 -3.51
CA ASP A 61 -0.77 -7.35 -3.57
C ASP A 61 -0.78 -8.70 -2.81
N LYS A 62 0.21 -9.56 -3.09
CA LYS A 62 0.37 -10.87 -2.47
C LYS A 62 0.64 -10.73 -0.97
N ASP A 63 1.46 -9.75 -0.59
CA ASP A 63 1.79 -9.50 0.80
C ASP A 63 0.60 -8.91 1.57
N LEU A 64 -0.18 -8.00 0.97
CA LEU A 64 -1.43 -7.53 1.54
C LEU A 64 -2.39 -8.68 1.80
N ARG A 65 -2.56 -9.60 0.84
CA ARG A 65 -3.38 -10.81 1.01
C ARG A 65 -2.88 -11.70 2.16
N LYS A 66 -1.56 -11.80 2.40
CA LYS A 66 -1.03 -12.52 3.56
C LYS A 66 -1.40 -11.84 4.88
N ILE A 67 -1.28 -10.51 4.96
CA ILE A 67 -1.67 -9.75 6.16
C ILE A 67 -3.18 -9.85 6.40
N LYS A 68 -4.01 -9.78 5.34
CA LYS A 68 -5.47 -10.04 5.44
C LYS A 68 -5.77 -11.40 6.06
N LYS A 69 -5.11 -12.47 5.60
CA LYS A 69 -5.24 -13.81 6.18
C LYS A 69 -4.82 -13.84 7.66
N LYS A 70 -3.74 -13.16 8.04
CA LYS A 70 -3.31 -13.05 9.44
C LYS A 70 -4.38 -12.39 10.33
N TYR A 71 -5.07 -11.36 9.83
CA TYR A 71 -6.06 -10.59 10.58
C TYR A 71 -7.53 -10.98 10.32
N HIS A 72 -7.80 -12.12 9.69
CA HIS A 72 -9.16 -12.52 9.26
C HIS A 72 -10.21 -12.56 10.39
N HIS A 73 -9.82 -12.86 11.63
CA HIS A 73 -10.73 -12.85 12.79
C HIS A 73 -11.01 -11.45 13.36
N SER A 74 -10.27 -10.42 12.94
CA SER A 74 -10.42 -9.06 13.46
C SER A 74 -11.14 -8.16 12.47
N LYS A 75 -12.47 -8.04 12.61
CA LYS A 75 -13.30 -7.18 11.73
C LYS A 75 -12.74 -5.76 11.57
N LYS A 76 -12.18 -5.17 12.64
CA LYS A 76 -11.58 -3.81 12.63
C LYS A 76 -10.33 -3.73 11.73
N HIS A 77 -9.47 -4.73 11.74
CA HIS A 77 -8.25 -4.76 10.93
C HIS A 77 -8.54 -5.22 9.51
N LEU A 78 -9.42 -6.21 9.35
CA LEU A 78 -9.80 -6.71 8.04
C LEU A 78 -10.42 -5.61 7.17
N LYS A 79 -11.32 -4.79 7.74
CA LYS A 79 -11.97 -3.68 7.02
C LYS A 79 -11.01 -2.68 6.40
N ILE A 80 -9.87 -2.40 7.03
CA ILE A 80 -8.90 -1.46 6.45
C ILE A 80 -8.00 -2.13 5.42
N LEU A 81 -7.65 -3.39 5.64
CA LEU A 81 -6.86 -4.17 4.68
C LEU A 81 -7.65 -4.48 3.39
N GLU A 82 -8.97 -4.67 3.49
CA GLU A 82 -9.87 -4.78 2.33
C GLU A 82 -9.88 -3.49 1.51
N LYS A 83 -10.09 -2.35 2.15
CA LYS A 83 -10.05 -1.05 1.48
C LYS A 83 -8.71 -0.78 0.77
N ALA A 84 -7.61 -1.26 1.33
CA ALA A 84 -6.29 -1.13 0.72
C ALA A 84 -6.12 -2.02 -0.51
N GLU A 85 -6.81 -3.17 -0.56
CA GLU A 85 -6.80 -4.04 -1.73
C GLU A 85 -7.66 -3.45 -2.84
N ASP A 86 -8.83 -2.88 -2.52
CA ASP A 86 -9.75 -2.27 -3.49
C ASP A 86 -9.16 -1.09 -4.28
N ILE A 87 -8.07 -0.49 -3.80
CA ILE A 87 -7.41 0.66 -4.41
C ILE A 87 -6.10 0.31 -5.14
N LEU A 88 -5.59 -0.91 -4.97
CA LEU A 88 -4.44 -1.35 -5.73
C LEU A 88 -4.88 -1.53 -7.19
N PRO A 89 -4.10 -1.05 -8.17
CA PRO A 89 -4.36 -1.37 -9.57
C PRO A 89 -4.21 -2.88 -9.80
N ASP A 90 -5.06 -3.42 -10.68
CA ASP A 90 -5.03 -4.83 -11.11
C ASP A 90 -3.70 -5.23 -11.76
#